data_AF-A0A6M4BJ40-F1
#
_entry.id   AF-A0A6M4BJ40-F1
#
_cell.length_a   1.000
_cell.length_b   1.000
_cell.length_c   1.000
_cell.angle_alpha   90.00
_cell.angle_beta   90.00
_cell.angle_gamma   90.00
#
_symmetry.space_group_name_H-M   'P 1'
#
loop_
_entity.id
_entity.type
_entity.pdbx_description
1 polymer ?
#
loop_
_entity_poly.entity_id
_entity_poly.type
_entity_poly.pdbx_seq_one_letter_code
_entity_poly.pdbx_strand_id
1 'polypeptide(L)'
;ANDAGDRVTPAVIALNGSEWEIGLPAMAGLPFSKSILKYNKRLMNCDWNEEDLSFVEASSSCSILNDEKLVYEFESSNVYSSPDNVTTKFYAKLFTIASHSMRNEGDLKLVLAAPLHWSNTSRERLVKCAELAGFDVHQAISEPAAALLAYNIEESTEDINVLIYRLGGSSCDASIARVSKGFITIEKNIFRSDIGGRCLTKDLADYIAQEFKQKWKLDPQESKRSMIKLFNHADNCKHVLSTLNSAHVFIESLLDGVDWSQNISRARFENIISSKIPAYIEPAQKVIESFDGRINKIVLC
;
A
#
# COMPACT_ATOMS: atom_id res chain seq x y z
N ALA A 1 16.31 8.16 6.15
CA ALA A 1 15.28 8.70 5.23
C ALA A 1 15.71 8.36 3.82
N ASN A 2 14.80 8.30 2.86
CA ASN A 2 15.18 8.19 1.45
C ASN A 2 15.79 9.52 0.94
N ASP A 3 16.18 9.56 -0.34
CA ASP A 3 16.87 10.72 -0.93
C ASP A 3 16.04 12.02 -0.91
N ALA A 4 14.72 11.92 -0.74
CA ALA A 4 13.81 13.06 -0.62
C ALA A 4 13.51 13.47 0.83
N GLY A 5 14.12 12.80 1.82
CA GLY A 5 13.87 13.05 3.24
C GLY A 5 12.67 12.30 3.83
N ASP A 6 11.97 11.49 3.04
CA ASP A 6 10.82 10.72 3.51
C ASP A 6 11.23 9.45 4.27
N ARG A 7 10.37 9.05 5.21
CA ARG A 7 10.55 7.83 6.02
C ARG A 7 9.97 6.58 5.36
N VAL A 8 9.22 6.74 4.28
CA VAL A 8 8.61 5.65 3.50
C VAL A 8 8.88 5.92 2.02
N THR A 9 9.23 4.87 1.28
CA THR A 9 9.39 4.96 -0.18
C THR A 9 8.18 4.30 -0.85
N PRO A 10 7.47 4.99 -1.76
CA PRO A 10 6.35 4.38 -2.46
C PRO A 10 6.76 3.15 -3.28
N ALA A 11 5.96 2.09 -3.23
CA ALA A 11 6.15 0.90 -4.07
C ALA A 11 5.54 1.11 -5.47
N VAL A 12 6.10 2.08 -6.21
CA VAL A 12 5.71 2.43 -7.58
C VAL A 12 6.96 2.44 -8.44
N ILE A 13 6.88 1.86 -9.64
CA ILE A 13 7.98 1.82 -10.60
C ILE A 13 7.50 2.30 -11.97
N ALA A 14 8.37 3.04 -12.65
CA ALA A 14 8.17 3.48 -14.01
C ALA A 14 9.43 3.20 -14.84
N LEU A 15 9.26 3.07 -16.15
CA LEU A 15 10.37 3.02 -17.09
C LEU A 15 10.35 4.27 -17.97
N ASN A 16 11.44 5.04 -17.91
CA ASN A 16 11.63 6.26 -18.69
C ASN A 16 12.81 6.08 -19.64
N GLY A 17 12.52 5.77 -20.91
CA GLY A 17 13.53 5.29 -21.85
C GLY A 17 14.19 4.01 -21.34
N SER A 18 15.48 4.05 -21.03
CA SER A 18 16.21 2.92 -20.46
C SER A 18 16.32 2.94 -18.92
N GLU A 19 15.87 4.00 -18.26
CA GLU A 19 16.08 4.21 -16.83
C GLU A 19 14.85 3.81 -16.00
N TRP A 20 15.09 3.03 -14.94
CA TRP A 20 14.07 2.65 -13.98
C TRP A 20 13.91 3.73 -12.92
N GLU A 21 12.74 4.33 -12.84
CA GLU A 21 12.37 5.26 -11.79
C GLU A 21 11.59 4.51 -10.71
N ILE A 22 11.97 4.65 -9.44
CA ILE A 22 11.36 3.92 -8.31
C ILE A 22 11.03 4.89 -7.19
N GLY A 23 9.81 4.79 -6.65
CA GLY A 23 9.35 5.61 -5.53
C GLY A 23 8.78 6.95 -5.99
N LEU A 24 9.21 8.03 -5.32
CA LEU A 24 8.70 9.38 -5.59
C LEU A 24 8.92 9.85 -7.04
N PRO A 25 10.07 9.59 -7.71
CA PRO A 25 10.25 9.98 -9.11
C PRO A 25 9.17 9.35 -10.02
N ALA A 26 8.94 8.04 -9.88
CA ALA A 26 7.89 7.35 -10.63
C ALA A 26 6.48 7.84 -10.28
N MET A 27 6.24 8.22 -9.03
CA MET A 27 4.97 8.81 -8.61
C MET A 27 4.74 10.21 -9.20
N ALA A 28 5.78 11.05 -9.26
CA ALA A 28 5.70 12.39 -9.82
C ALA A 28 5.44 12.37 -11.34
N GLY A 29 5.96 11.36 -12.05
CA GLY A 29 5.72 11.13 -13.48
C GLY A 29 4.32 10.58 -13.84
N LEU A 30 3.47 10.27 -12.85
CA LEU A 30 2.16 9.62 -13.05
C LEU A 30 1.25 10.25 -14.11
N PRO A 31 1.09 11.59 -14.19
CA PRO A 31 0.18 12.19 -15.16
C PRO A 31 0.66 12.09 -16.61
N PHE A 32 1.93 11.72 -16.85
CA PHE A 32 2.59 11.82 -18.15
C PHE A 32 3.17 10.49 -18.65
N SER A 33 3.46 9.54 -17.75
CA SER A 33 4.08 8.26 -18.13
C SER A 33 3.06 7.20 -18.51
N LYS A 34 3.30 6.56 -19.66
CA LYS A 34 2.49 5.46 -20.19
C LYS A 34 2.87 4.09 -19.63
N SER A 35 3.93 3.98 -18.81
CA SER A 35 4.45 2.68 -18.38
C SER A 35 4.80 2.69 -16.90
N ILE A 36 3.76 2.73 -16.06
CA ILE A 36 3.86 2.69 -14.60
C ILE A 36 3.19 1.43 -14.08
N LEU A 37 3.85 0.78 -13.13
CA LEU A 37 3.33 -0.36 -12.39
C LEU A 37 3.16 0.01 -10.91
N LYS A 38 2.00 -0.34 -10.36
CA LYS A 38 1.67 -0.21 -8.93
C LYS A 38 1.25 -1.58 -8.38
N TYR A 39 1.29 -1.74 -7.06
CA TYR A 39 0.72 -2.89 -6.36
C TYR A 39 1.30 -4.26 -6.76
N ASN A 40 2.54 -4.28 -7.26
CA ASN A 40 3.27 -5.50 -7.61
C ASN A 40 3.24 -6.58 -6.50
N LYS A 41 3.22 -6.16 -5.23
CA LYS A 41 3.14 -7.05 -4.08
C LYS A 41 1.95 -8.02 -4.14
N ARG A 42 0.81 -7.64 -4.76
CA ARG A 42 -0.33 -8.56 -4.92
C ARG A 42 0.03 -9.77 -5.80
N LEU A 43 0.70 -9.53 -6.91
CA LEU A 43 1.12 -10.54 -7.89
C LEU A 43 2.41 -11.29 -7.49
N MET A 44 3.02 -10.90 -6.37
CA MET A 44 4.08 -11.66 -5.72
C MET A 44 3.54 -12.84 -4.91
N ASN A 45 2.30 -12.77 -4.42
CA ASN A 45 1.67 -13.90 -3.77
C ASN A 45 1.41 -15.00 -4.80
N CYS A 46 2.03 -16.18 -4.66
CA CYS A 46 1.81 -17.31 -5.56
C CYS A 46 0.35 -17.76 -5.64
N ASP A 47 -0.46 -17.42 -4.63
CA ASP A 47 -1.88 -17.75 -4.53
C ASP A 47 -2.79 -16.57 -4.99
N TRP A 48 -2.30 -15.69 -5.88
CA TRP A 48 -3.09 -14.58 -6.44
C TRP A 48 -4.24 -15.10 -7.33
N ASN A 49 -5.30 -14.30 -7.49
CA ASN A 49 -6.46 -14.64 -8.31
C ASN A 49 -6.83 -13.52 -9.31
N GLU A 50 -7.88 -13.74 -10.11
CA GLU A 50 -8.32 -12.79 -11.13
C GLU A 50 -8.67 -11.39 -10.59
N GLU A 51 -9.18 -11.30 -9.35
CA GLU A 51 -9.46 -10.02 -8.72
C GLU A 51 -8.17 -9.26 -8.39
N ASP A 52 -7.11 -9.96 -7.98
CA ASP A 52 -5.79 -9.36 -7.77
C ASP A 52 -5.19 -8.86 -9.09
N LEU A 53 -5.29 -9.66 -10.15
CA LEU A 53 -4.82 -9.27 -11.49
C LEU A 53 -5.57 -8.03 -11.99
N SER A 54 -6.90 -8.09 -12.01
CA SER A 54 -7.78 -6.99 -12.39
C SER A 54 -7.49 -5.72 -11.59
N PHE A 55 -7.22 -5.87 -10.28
CA PHE A 55 -6.85 -4.75 -9.44
C PHE A 55 -5.53 -4.11 -9.88
N VAL A 56 -4.50 -4.90 -10.17
CA VAL A 56 -3.20 -4.36 -10.61
C VAL A 56 -3.32 -3.70 -11.98
N GLU A 57 -4.04 -4.30 -12.92
CA GLU A 57 -4.32 -3.74 -14.25
C GLU A 57 -5.04 -2.40 -14.18
N ALA A 58 -6.15 -2.33 -13.42
CA ALA A 58 -6.93 -1.09 -13.25
C ALA A 58 -6.14 0.03 -12.54
N SER A 59 -5.03 -0.30 -11.91
CA SER A 59 -4.22 0.62 -11.10
C SER A 59 -2.93 1.06 -11.77
N SER A 60 -2.54 0.37 -12.83
CA SER A 60 -1.28 0.52 -13.53
C SER A 60 -1.54 1.01 -14.96
N SER A 61 -0.52 1.55 -15.61
CA SER A 61 -0.59 1.94 -17.03
C SER A 61 0.21 1.01 -17.93
N CYS A 62 1.12 0.20 -17.39
CA CYS A 62 1.78 -0.87 -18.15
C CYS A 62 0.80 -1.99 -18.49
N SER A 63 1.02 -2.63 -19.64
CA SER A 63 0.29 -3.83 -20.05
C SER A 63 0.74 -5.03 -19.23
N ILE A 64 -0.20 -5.90 -18.88
CA ILE A 64 0.07 -7.11 -18.08
C ILE A 64 -0.34 -8.31 -18.94
N LEU A 65 0.63 -9.19 -19.20
CA LEU A 65 0.45 -10.38 -20.01
C LEU A 65 0.44 -11.60 -19.09
N ASN A 66 -0.52 -12.50 -19.28
CA ASN A 66 -0.73 -13.66 -18.40
C ASN A 66 -1.07 -14.95 -19.18
N ASP A 67 -0.53 -15.12 -20.39
CA ASP A 67 -0.82 -16.31 -21.19
C ASP A 67 -0.01 -17.53 -20.71
N GLU A 68 1.32 -17.48 -20.83
CA GLU A 68 2.22 -18.55 -20.36
C GLU A 68 2.87 -18.21 -19.01
N LYS A 69 3.20 -16.93 -18.82
CA LYS A 69 3.84 -16.39 -17.63
C LYS A 69 3.36 -14.97 -17.40
N LEU A 70 3.20 -14.63 -16.12
CA LEU A 70 2.84 -13.29 -15.70
C LEU A 70 4.01 -12.33 -15.91
N VAL A 71 3.85 -11.38 -16.83
CA VAL A 71 4.88 -10.43 -17.25
C VAL A 71 4.26 -9.05 -17.43
N TYR A 72 5.01 -8.01 -17.04
CA TYR A 72 4.66 -6.62 -17.31
C TYR A 72 5.39 -6.14 -18.56
N GLU A 73 4.65 -5.54 -19.47
CA GLU A 73 5.16 -4.90 -20.68
C GLU A 73 5.16 -3.38 -20.49
N PHE A 74 6.36 -2.81 -20.48
CA PHE A 74 6.57 -1.36 -20.43
C PHE A 74 6.66 -0.87 -21.88
N GLU A 75 5.49 -0.69 -22.52
CA GLU A 75 5.27 -0.40 -23.95
C GLU A 75 6.15 0.72 -24.53
N SER A 76 6.56 1.70 -23.73
CA SER A 76 7.45 2.78 -24.19
C SER A 76 8.80 2.27 -24.70
N SER A 77 9.20 1.04 -24.32
CA SER A 77 10.56 0.53 -24.52
C SER A 77 10.65 -0.94 -24.95
N ASN A 78 9.52 -1.65 -25.18
CA ASN A 78 9.47 -3.11 -25.40
C ASN A 78 10.26 -3.90 -24.33
N VAL A 79 10.19 -3.43 -23.08
CA VAL A 79 10.86 -4.06 -21.94
C VAL A 79 9.85 -4.88 -21.17
N TYR A 80 10.21 -6.14 -20.94
CA TYR A 80 9.43 -7.10 -20.18
C TYR A 80 10.05 -7.33 -18.82
N SER A 81 9.23 -7.35 -17.76
CA SER A 81 9.69 -7.65 -16.41
C SER A 81 8.69 -8.52 -15.67
N SER A 82 9.18 -9.52 -14.93
CA SER A 82 8.34 -10.32 -14.03
C SER A 82 8.03 -9.57 -12.72
N PRO A 83 7.03 -10.04 -11.94
CA PRO A 83 6.81 -9.58 -10.57
C PRO A 83 8.06 -9.68 -9.69
N ASP A 84 8.86 -10.74 -9.84
CA ASP A 84 10.10 -10.96 -9.11
C ASP A 84 11.15 -9.90 -9.44
N ASN A 85 11.36 -9.63 -10.73
CA ASN A 85 12.33 -8.64 -11.19
C ASN A 85 11.95 -7.24 -10.71
N VAL A 86 10.66 -6.90 -10.73
CA VAL A 86 10.15 -5.63 -10.17
C VAL A 86 10.39 -5.57 -8.65
N THR A 87 10.08 -6.63 -7.92
CA THR A 87 10.30 -6.69 -6.46
C THR A 87 11.79 -6.56 -6.12
N THR A 88 12.66 -7.21 -6.89
CA THR A 88 14.12 -7.11 -6.75
C THR A 88 14.58 -5.66 -6.96
N LYS A 89 14.02 -4.94 -7.94
CA LYS A 89 14.31 -3.51 -8.13
C LYS A 89 13.86 -2.65 -6.95
N PHE A 90 12.69 -2.93 -6.36
CA PHE A 90 12.27 -2.26 -5.13
C PHE A 90 13.26 -2.49 -3.98
N TYR A 91 13.69 -3.74 -3.76
CA TYR A 91 14.70 -4.03 -2.74
C TYR A 91 16.05 -3.39 -3.06
N ALA A 92 16.49 -3.35 -4.32
CA ALA A 92 17.75 -2.70 -4.69
C ALA A 92 17.73 -1.19 -4.37
N LYS A 93 16.58 -0.53 -4.56
CA LYS A 93 16.39 0.86 -4.14
C LYS A 93 16.48 0.99 -2.61
N LEU A 94 15.85 0.09 -1.86
CA LEU A 94 15.93 0.08 -0.39
C LEU A 94 17.35 -0.22 0.11
N PHE A 95 18.07 -1.14 -0.54
CA PHE A 95 19.46 -1.47 -0.25
C PHE A 95 20.35 -0.24 -0.42
N THR A 96 20.17 0.51 -1.52
CA THR A 96 20.88 1.77 -1.76
C THR A 96 20.61 2.79 -0.65
N ILE A 97 19.34 2.99 -0.28
CA ILE A 97 18.95 3.91 0.80
C ILE A 97 19.60 3.51 2.13
N ALA A 98 19.58 2.22 2.45
CA ALA A 98 20.16 1.69 3.69
C ALA A 98 21.69 1.81 3.70
N SER A 99 22.35 1.46 2.60
CA SER A 99 23.82 1.54 2.43
C SER A 99 24.33 2.96 2.62
N HIS A 100 23.68 3.94 1.98
CA HIS A 100 23.99 5.36 2.16
C HIS A 100 23.79 5.81 3.61
N SER A 101 22.69 5.39 4.25
CA SER A 101 22.39 5.76 5.64
C SER A 101 23.39 5.17 6.63
N MET A 102 23.86 3.95 6.39
CA MET A 102 24.84 3.25 7.25
C MET A 102 26.29 3.59 6.91
N ARG A 103 26.55 4.27 5.78
CA ARG A 103 27.90 4.51 5.22
C ARG A 103 28.68 3.20 5.05
N ASN A 104 27.98 2.15 4.63
CA ASN A 104 28.52 0.82 4.42
C ASN A 104 28.02 0.30 3.07
N GLU A 105 28.93 -0.23 2.25
CA GLU A 105 28.63 -0.83 0.94
C GLU A 105 28.59 -2.38 0.99
N GLY A 106 28.79 -2.98 2.17
CA GLY A 106 28.83 -4.44 2.37
C GLY A 106 27.49 -5.10 2.65
N ASP A 107 27.54 -6.36 3.10
CA ASP A 107 26.39 -7.24 3.35
C ASP A 107 25.43 -6.66 4.40
N LEU A 108 24.34 -6.05 3.93
CA LEU A 108 23.30 -5.52 4.79
C LEU A 108 22.38 -6.64 5.23
N LYS A 109 22.35 -6.87 6.55
CA LYS A 109 21.47 -7.84 7.18
C LYS A 109 20.02 -7.34 7.18
N LEU A 110 19.09 -8.20 6.79
CA LEU A 110 17.67 -7.87 6.66
C LEU A 110 16.79 -8.87 7.42
N VAL A 111 15.83 -8.33 8.17
CA VAL A 111 14.61 -9.03 8.56
C VAL A 111 13.47 -8.36 7.82
N LEU A 112 12.66 -9.14 7.09
CA LEU A 112 11.54 -8.62 6.33
C LEU A 112 10.19 -9.03 6.94
N ALA A 113 9.20 -8.15 6.83
CA ALA A 113 7.83 -8.45 7.22
C ALA A 113 7.01 -8.87 5.99
N ALA A 114 6.37 -10.04 6.07
CA ALA A 114 5.50 -10.58 5.03
C ALA A 114 4.05 -10.70 5.52
N PRO A 115 3.04 -10.56 4.64
CA PRO A 115 1.65 -10.74 5.03
C PRO A 115 1.40 -12.12 5.62
N LEU A 116 0.58 -12.19 6.67
CA LEU A 116 0.36 -13.44 7.40
C LEU A 116 -0.28 -14.51 6.49
N HIS A 117 -1.22 -14.12 5.63
CA HIS A 117 -1.95 -15.01 4.73
C HIS A 117 -1.11 -15.55 3.55
N TRP A 118 0.14 -15.10 3.38
CA TRP A 118 1.02 -15.64 2.34
C TRP A 118 1.53 -17.03 2.70
N SER A 119 1.51 -17.93 1.72
CA SER A 119 2.15 -19.25 1.80
C SER A 119 3.68 -19.13 1.96
N ASN A 120 4.31 -20.21 2.45
CA ASN A 120 5.77 -20.25 2.61
C ASN A 120 6.48 -20.01 1.27
N THR A 121 5.96 -20.55 0.18
CA THR A 121 6.48 -20.32 -1.18
C THR A 121 6.49 -18.84 -1.55
N SER A 122 5.40 -18.11 -1.29
CA SER A 122 5.33 -16.65 -1.53
C SER A 122 6.34 -15.87 -0.67
N ARG A 123 6.59 -16.32 0.57
CA ARG A 123 7.57 -15.69 1.46
C ARG A 123 9.01 -15.96 1.02
N GLU A 124 9.33 -17.20 0.65
CA GLU A 124 10.64 -17.58 0.09
C GLU A 124 10.93 -16.82 -1.21
N ARG A 125 9.91 -16.67 -2.07
CA ARG A 125 9.99 -15.85 -3.29
C ARG A 125 10.36 -14.40 -2.97
N LEU A 126 9.76 -13.82 -1.92
CA LEU A 126 10.07 -12.46 -1.46
C LEU A 126 11.49 -12.35 -0.90
N VAL A 127 11.92 -13.32 -0.07
CA VAL A 127 13.28 -13.42 0.47
C VAL A 127 14.30 -13.44 -0.67
N LYS A 128 14.10 -14.31 -1.66
CA LYS A 128 14.99 -14.41 -2.83
C LYS A 128 15.12 -13.09 -3.59
N CYS A 129 14.03 -12.33 -3.74
CA CYS A 129 14.11 -11.01 -4.37
C CYS A 129 14.96 -10.01 -3.58
N ALA A 130 14.92 -10.07 -2.25
CA ALA A 130 15.74 -9.23 -1.40
C ALA A 130 17.22 -9.66 -1.41
N GLU A 131 17.49 -10.97 -1.43
CA GLU A 131 18.84 -11.52 -1.57
C GLU A 131 19.47 -11.14 -2.92
N LEU A 132 18.70 -11.25 -4.01
CA LEU A 132 19.14 -10.81 -5.35
C LEU A 132 19.42 -9.30 -5.42
N ALA A 133 18.86 -8.52 -4.50
CA ALA A 133 19.13 -7.09 -4.37
C ALA A 133 20.35 -6.75 -3.49
N GLY A 134 21.00 -7.76 -2.88
CA GLY A 134 22.21 -7.62 -2.08
C GLY A 134 22.03 -7.76 -0.57
N PHE A 135 20.81 -8.00 -0.07
CA PHE A 135 20.60 -8.20 1.37
C PHE A 135 20.99 -9.60 1.83
N ASP A 136 21.56 -9.71 3.03
CA ASP A 136 21.69 -10.95 3.80
C ASP A 136 20.42 -11.15 4.63
N VAL A 137 19.46 -11.93 4.11
CA VAL A 137 18.15 -12.08 4.75
C VAL A 137 18.18 -13.12 5.86
N HIS A 138 18.13 -12.66 7.09
CA HIS A 138 18.12 -13.52 8.27
C HIS A 138 16.78 -14.21 8.50
N GLN A 139 15.68 -13.47 8.31
CA GLN A 139 14.35 -13.97 8.63
C GLN A 139 13.25 -13.21 7.91
N ALA A 140 12.21 -13.92 7.48
CA ALA A 140 10.92 -13.35 7.14
C ALA A 140 9.95 -13.58 8.31
N ILE A 141 9.48 -12.50 8.93
CA ILE A 141 8.49 -12.51 10.01
C ILE A 141 7.13 -12.08 9.49
N SER A 142 6.05 -12.41 10.20
CA SER A 142 4.72 -11.94 9.81
C SER A 142 4.56 -10.45 10.15
N GLU A 143 3.84 -9.70 9.32
CA GLU A 143 3.46 -8.31 9.58
C GLU A 143 2.85 -8.09 10.99
N PRO A 144 1.90 -8.92 11.50
CA PRO A 144 1.42 -8.75 12.87
C PRO A 144 2.48 -9.01 13.95
N ALA A 145 3.40 -9.96 13.75
CA ALA A 145 4.50 -10.16 14.71
C ALA A 145 5.46 -8.97 14.71
N ALA A 146 5.80 -8.43 13.53
CA ALA A 146 6.61 -7.23 13.40
C ALA A 146 5.99 -6.02 14.12
N ALA A 147 4.66 -5.88 14.04
CA ALA A 147 3.93 -4.85 14.77
C ALA A 147 4.07 -5.00 16.29
N LEU A 148 3.89 -6.21 16.83
CA LEU A 148 4.03 -6.43 18.27
C LEU A 148 5.45 -6.14 18.77
N LEU A 149 6.47 -6.54 18.01
CA LEU A 149 7.87 -6.23 18.29
C LEU A 149 8.14 -4.72 18.27
N ALA A 150 7.51 -3.96 17.36
CA ALA A 150 7.66 -2.52 17.31
C ALA A 150 7.12 -1.78 18.54
N TYR A 151 6.22 -2.42 19.29
CA TYR A 151 5.64 -1.90 20.54
C TYR A 151 6.19 -2.60 21.80
N ASN A 152 7.24 -3.43 21.67
CA ASN A 152 7.86 -4.22 22.75
C ASN A 152 6.82 -5.03 23.55
N ILE A 153 5.79 -5.56 22.86
CA ILE A 153 4.69 -6.26 23.50
C ILE A 153 5.13 -7.65 24.01
N GLU A 154 6.11 -8.25 23.34
CA GLU A 154 6.74 -9.52 23.71
C GLU A 154 7.46 -9.48 25.06
N GLU A 155 7.86 -8.30 25.53
CA GLU A 155 8.48 -8.10 26.85
C GLU A 155 7.48 -8.20 28.01
N SER A 156 6.19 -8.38 27.72
CA SER A 156 5.15 -8.57 28.74
C SER A 156 5.46 -9.75 29.66
N THR A 157 5.50 -9.49 30.97
CA THR A 157 5.66 -10.53 32.00
C THR A 157 4.40 -11.35 32.21
N GLU A 158 3.24 -10.82 31.82
CA GLU A 158 1.94 -11.49 31.88
C GLU A 158 1.58 -12.10 30.53
N ASP A 159 0.85 -13.22 30.59
CA ASP A 159 0.22 -13.81 29.41
C ASP A 159 -0.93 -12.92 28.95
N ILE A 160 -0.79 -12.31 27.77
CA ILE A 160 -1.76 -11.35 27.24
C ILE A 160 -2.24 -11.75 25.84
N ASN A 161 -3.50 -11.46 25.56
CA ASN A 161 -4.05 -11.54 24.21
C ASN A 161 -4.15 -10.13 23.62
N VAL A 162 -3.68 -9.98 22.39
CA VAL A 162 -3.52 -8.69 21.72
C VAL A 162 -4.26 -8.73 20.40
N LEU A 163 -5.14 -7.76 20.20
CA LEU A 163 -5.76 -7.52 18.89
C LEU A 163 -4.84 -6.60 18.08
N ILE A 164 -4.38 -7.07 16.94
CA ILE A 164 -3.66 -6.28 15.95
C ILE A 164 -4.65 -5.93 14.86
N TYR A 165 -4.92 -4.65 14.66
CA TYR A 165 -5.77 -4.15 13.59
C TYR A 165 -4.94 -3.28 12.65
N ARG A 166 -4.67 -3.80 11.46
CA ARG A 166 -3.85 -3.17 10.42
C ARG A 166 -4.74 -2.66 9.30
N LEU A 167 -4.86 -1.35 9.14
CA LEU A 167 -5.58 -0.75 8.03
C LEU A 167 -4.60 -0.08 7.06
N GLY A 168 -4.11 -0.87 6.11
CA GLY A 168 -3.16 -0.40 5.11
C GLY A 168 -3.79 0.38 3.96
N GLY A 169 -2.96 0.78 3.00
CA GLY A 169 -3.41 1.47 1.78
C GLY A 169 -4.31 0.61 0.89
N SER A 170 -4.06 -0.69 0.79
CA SER A 170 -4.72 -1.57 -0.18
C SER A 170 -5.39 -2.81 0.42
N SER A 171 -5.37 -2.95 1.74
CA SER A 171 -5.89 -4.14 2.44
C SER A 171 -6.08 -3.84 3.93
N CYS A 172 -6.91 -4.62 4.59
CA CYS A 172 -7.07 -4.65 6.04
C CYS A 172 -6.76 -6.06 6.59
N ASP A 173 -6.09 -6.12 7.73
CA ASP A 173 -5.90 -7.36 8.51
C ASP A 173 -6.30 -7.12 9.96
N ALA A 174 -7.11 -8.02 10.53
CA ALA A 174 -7.33 -8.12 11.96
C ALA A 174 -6.76 -9.46 12.45
N SER A 175 -5.93 -9.46 13.49
CA SER A 175 -5.36 -10.67 14.07
C SER A 175 -5.45 -10.66 15.59
N ILE A 176 -5.68 -11.80 16.21
CA ILE A 176 -5.46 -11.98 17.65
C ILE A 176 -4.17 -12.77 17.83
N ALA A 177 -3.28 -12.23 18.64
CA ALA A 177 -2.06 -12.89 19.06
C ALA A 177 -2.10 -13.14 20.57
N ARG A 178 -1.63 -14.32 20.98
CA ARG A 178 -1.28 -14.60 22.37
C ARG A 178 0.21 -14.34 22.56
N VAL A 179 0.55 -13.59 23.60
CA VAL A 179 1.92 -13.31 24.00
C VAL A 179 2.15 -13.90 25.38
N SER A 180 3.10 -14.82 25.48
CA SER A 180 3.43 -15.51 26.72
C SER A 180 4.94 -15.77 26.79
N LYS A 181 5.60 -15.25 27.83
CA LYS A 181 7.04 -15.47 28.08
C LYS A 181 7.93 -15.20 26.86
N GLY A 182 7.67 -14.11 26.14
CA GLY A 182 8.40 -13.74 24.91
C GLY A 182 7.97 -14.47 23.63
N PHE A 183 7.08 -15.46 23.71
CA PHE A 183 6.54 -16.12 22.52
C PHE A 183 5.30 -15.41 22.01
N ILE A 184 5.27 -15.12 20.70
CA ILE A 184 4.12 -14.57 19.98
C ILE A 184 3.48 -15.70 19.15
N THR A 185 2.23 -16.02 19.46
CA THR A 185 1.43 -17.01 18.69
C THR A 185 0.23 -16.30 18.10
N ILE A 186 0.08 -16.33 16.78
CA ILE A 186 -1.14 -15.82 16.12
C ILE A 186 -2.22 -16.89 16.17
N GLU A 187 -3.35 -16.59 16.80
CA GLU A 187 -4.45 -17.53 17.05
C GLU A 187 -5.58 -17.39 16.01
N LYS A 188 -5.88 -16.16 15.62
CA LYS A 188 -6.94 -15.82 14.66
C LYS A 188 -6.46 -14.73 13.72
N ASN A 189 -6.90 -14.79 12.47
CA ASN A 189 -6.67 -13.74 11.49
C ASN A 189 -7.85 -13.66 10.52
N ILE A 190 -8.22 -12.43 10.15
CA ILE A 190 -9.09 -12.13 9.03
C ILE A 190 -8.38 -11.10 8.17
N PHE A 191 -8.17 -11.48 6.91
CA PHE A 191 -7.63 -10.64 5.87
C PHE A 191 -8.74 -10.17 4.93
N ARG A 192 -8.70 -8.91 4.52
CA ARG A 192 -9.54 -8.33 3.48
C ARG A 192 -8.72 -7.54 2.48
N SER A 193 -8.77 -7.95 1.23
CA SER A 193 -8.09 -7.28 0.11
C SER A 193 -8.95 -6.20 -0.56
N ASP A 194 -10.24 -6.11 -0.24
CA ASP A 194 -11.21 -5.25 -0.91
C ASP A 194 -11.42 -3.89 -0.20
N ILE A 195 -10.92 -3.75 1.03
CA ILE A 195 -10.97 -2.51 1.82
C ILE A 195 -9.57 -1.99 2.13
N GLY A 196 -9.42 -0.67 2.24
CA GLY A 196 -8.14 -0.02 2.53
C GLY A 196 -8.19 1.49 2.30
N GLY A 197 -7.13 2.19 2.70
CA GLY A 197 -7.06 3.65 2.59
C GLY A 197 -7.28 4.20 1.17
N ARG A 198 -6.94 3.41 0.14
CA ARG A 198 -7.17 3.74 -1.27
C ARG A 198 -8.67 3.83 -1.61
N CYS A 199 -9.49 2.95 -1.05
CA CYS A 199 -10.94 2.96 -1.30
C CYS A 199 -11.56 4.25 -0.75
N LEU A 200 -11.11 4.70 0.43
CA LEU A 200 -11.51 5.98 1.00
C LEU A 200 -11.03 7.17 0.16
N THR A 201 -9.80 7.10 -0.37
CA THR A 201 -9.28 8.11 -1.32
C THR A 201 -10.13 8.16 -2.59
N LYS A 202 -10.55 7.01 -3.12
CA LYS A 202 -11.43 6.94 -4.29
C LYS A 202 -12.77 7.61 -4.02
N ASP A 203 -13.38 7.36 -2.86
CA ASP A 203 -14.67 7.98 -2.51
C ASP A 203 -14.58 9.51 -2.45
N LEU A 204 -13.49 10.03 -1.87
CA LEU A 204 -13.24 11.46 -1.85
C LEU A 204 -12.98 12.04 -3.25
N ALA A 205 -12.21 11.33 -4.09
CA ALA A 205 -11.97 11.74 -5.47
C ALA A 205 -13.26 11.75 -6.30
N ASP A 206 -14.10 10.72 -6.15
CA ASP A 206 -15.38 10.61 -6.84
C ASP A 206 -16.36 11.70 -6.38
N TYR A 207 -16.38 12.03 -5.08
CA TYR A 207 -17.12 13.19 -4.56
C TYR A 207 -16.68 14.51 -5.21
N ILE A 208 -15.38 14.77 -5.25
CA ILE A 208 -14.84 15.99 -5.87
C ILE A 208 -15.17 16.03 -7.37
N ALA A 209 -15.09 14.89 -8.08
CA ALA A 209 -15.46 14.80 -9.48
C ALA A 209 -16.94 15.16 -9.72
N GLN A 210 -17.84 14.68 -8.84
CA GLN A 210 -19.26 15.03 -8.90
C GLN A 210 -19.51 16.52 -8.66
N GLU A 211 -18.85 17.12 -7.66
CA GLU A 211 -18.96 18.56 -7.40
C GLU A 211 -18.44 19.39 -8.58
N PHE A 212 -17.32 18.98 -9.18
CA PHE A 212 -16.78 19.62 -10.38
C PHE A 212 -17.76 19.54 -11.55
N LYS A 213 -18.35 18.36 -11.81
CA LYS A 213 -19.37 18.16 -12.84
C LYS A 213 -20.61 19.02 -12.62
N GLN A 214 -21.07 19.13 -11.38
CA GLN A 214 -22.22 19.99 -11.05
C GLN A 214 -21.92 21.47 -11.34
N LYS A 215 -20.73 21.94 -10.95
CA LYS A 215 -20.31 23.34 -11.08
C LYS A 215 -19.99 23.76 -12.51
N TRP A 216 -19.28 22.91 -13.26
CA TRP A 216 -18.72 23.26 -14.57
C TRP A 216 -19.33 22.52 -15.75
N LYS A 217 -20.21 21.53 -15.51
CA LYS A 217 -20.84 20.68 -16.53
C LYS A 217 -19.85 19.85 -17.36
N LEU A 218 -18.65 19.65 -16.84
CA LEU A 218 -17.59 18.81 -17.41
C LEU A 218 -17.34 17.62 -16.48
N ASP A 219 -17.15 16.41 -17.02
CA ASP A 219 -16.98 15.20 -16.21
C ASP A 219 -15.51 14.75 -16.16
N PRO A 220 -14.80 14.93 -15.03
CA PRO A 220 -13.42 14.45 -14.88
C PRO A 220 -13.26 12.95 -15.03
N GLN A 221 -14.33 12.16 -14.85
CA GLN A 221 -14.29 10.70 -14.96
C GLN A 221 -14.05 10.22 -16.40
N GLU A 222 -14.35 11.06 -17.39
CA GLU A 222 -14.09 10.78 -18.81
C GLU A 222 -12.60 10.92 -19.16
N SER A 223 -11.80 11.52 -18.27
CA SER A 223 -10.37 11.75 -18.46
C SER A 223 -9.53 10.99 -17.41
N LYS A 224 -8.81 9.95 -17.86
CA LYS A 224 -7.86 9.21 -17.01
C LYS A 224 -6.86 10.15 -16.33
N ARG A 225 -6.37 11.17 -17.05
CA ARG A 225 -5.43 12.17 -16.53
C ARG A 225 -6.06 12.98 -15.38
N SER A 226 -7.30 13.41 -15.55
CA SER A 226 -8.04 14.18 -14.54
C SER A 226 -8.30 13.35 -13.29
N MET A 227 -8.67 12.07 -13.46
CA MET A 227 -8.85 11.15 -12.33
C MET A 227 -7.54 10.87 -11.57
N ILE A 228 -6.39 10.78 -12.25
CA ILE A 228 -5.08 10.64 -11.57
C ILE A 228 -4.79 11.88 -10.73
N LYS A 229 -4.99 13.09 -11.27
CA LYS A 229 -4.86 14.34 -10.51
C LYS A 229 -5.76 14.33 -9.28
N LEU A 230 -7.05 14.08 -9.47
CA LEU A 230 -8.03 14.02 -8.38
C LEU A 230 -7.63 13.03 -7.29
N PHE A 231 -7.22 11.82 -7.69
CA PHE A 231 -6.83 10.78 -6.75
C PHE A 231 -5.64 11.21 -5.88
N ASN A 232 -4.60 11.79 -6.47
CA ASN A 232 -3.42 12.26 -5.74
C ASN A 232 -3.77 13.40 -4.77
N HIS A 233 -4.56 14.37 -5.22
CA HIS A 233 -4.99 15.49 -4.38
C HIS A 233 -5.97 15.06 -3.28
N ALA A 234 -6.84 14.09 -3.55
CA ALA A 234 -7.73 13.49 -2.55
C ALA A 234 -6.94 12.69 -1.50
N ASP A 235 -5.88 11.98 -1.89
CA ASP A 235 -5.04 11.23 -0.96
C ASP A 235 -4.36 12.17 0.04
N ASN A 236 -3.77 13.26 -0.47
CA ASN A 236 -3.19 14.31 0.35
C ASN A 236 -4.25 14.98 1.25
N CYS A 237 -5.43 15.28 0.71
CA CYS A 237 -6.55 15.84 1.47
C CYS A 237 -6.93 14.95 2.66
N LYS A 238 -7.12 13.64 2.42
CA LYS A 238 -7.40 12.64 3.47
C LYS A 238 -6.31 12.62 4.56
N HIS A 239 -5.03 12.67 4.16
CA HIS A 239 -3.92 12.73 5.12
C HIS A 239 -3.96 14.01 5.97
N VAL A 240 -4.17 15.18 5.35
CA VAL A 240 -4.30 16.45 6.07
C VAL A 240 -5.49 16.41 7.04
N LEU A 241 -6.63 15.86 6.61
CA LEU A 241 -7.84 15.74 7.42
C LEU A 241 -7.69 14.77 8.61
N SER A 242 -6.69 13.90 8.61
CA SER A 242 -6.37 13.05 9.76
C SER A 242 -5.82 13.85 10.95
N THR A 243 -5.30 15.07 10.70
CA THR A 243 -4.77 15.96 11.74
C THR A 243 -5.61 17.24 11.88
N LEU A 244 -6.01 17.85 10.76
CA LEU A 244 -6.76 19.09 10.72
C LEU A 244 -8.26 18.86 10.48
N ASN A 245 -9.10 19.83 10.85
CA ASN A 245 -10.55 19.76 10.62
C ASN A 245 -10.97 20.21 9.22
N SER A 246 -10.05 20.76 8.43
CA SER A 246 -10.28 21.23 7.06
C SER A 246 -9.00 21.13 6.25
N ALA A 247 -9.14 20.89 4.95
CA ALA A 247 -8.04 20.83 3.99
C ALA A 247 -8.42 21.57 2.71
N HIS A 248 -7.52 22.42 2.21
CA HIS A 248 -7.70 23.08 0.92
C HIS A 248 -7.25 22.15 -0.21
N VAL A 249 -8.13 21.93 -1.18
CA VAL A 249 -7.84 21.13 -2.38
C VAL A 249 -7.84 22.06 -3.58
N PHE A 250 -6.63 22.36 -4.07
CA PHE A 250 -6.41 23.09 -5.31
C PHE A 250 -5.82 22.15 -6.37
N ILE A 251 -6.42 22.14 -7.55
CA ILE A 251 -5.96 21.35 -8.70
C ILE A 251 -5.99 22.24 -9.93
N GLU A 252 -4.81 22.56 -10.44
CA GLU A 252 -4.66 23.33 -11.68
C GLU A 252 -5.08 22.51 -12.90
N SER A 253 -5.85 23.13 -13.78
CA SER A 253 -6.33 22.59 -15.06
C SER A 253 -6.80 21.15 -14.89
N LEU A 254 -7.80 20.95 -14.03
CA LEU A 254 -8.33 19.64 -13.72
C LEU A 254 -8.92 19.00 -14.99
N LEU A 255 -9.73 19.74 -15.74
CA LEU A 255 -10.27 19.32 -17.04
C LEU A 255 -10.51 20.56 -17.92
N ASP A 256 -10.14 20.48 -19.20
CA ASP A 256 -10.31 21.54 -20.21
C ASP A 256 -9.87 22.95 -19.77
N GLY A 257 -8.75 23.01 -19.04
CA GLY A 257 -8.17 24.27 -18.53
C GLY A 257 -8.90 24.86 -17.31
N VAL A 258 -9.94 24.20 -16.81
CA VAL A 258 -10.69 24.64 -15.63
C VAL A 258 -10.01 24.12 -14.36
N ASP A 259 -9.69 25.05 -13.46
CA ASP A 259 -9.14 24.74 -12.14
C ASP A 259 -10.21 24.25 -11.15
N TRP A 260 -9.77 23.46 -10.18
CA TRP A 260 -10.54 23.14 -8.99
C TRP A 260 -9.94 23.82 -7.75
N SER A 261 -10.80 24.40 -6.93
CA SER A 261 -10.40 25.00 -5.65
C SER A 261 -11.56 24.92 -4.67
N GLN A 262 -11.42 24.12 -3.62
CA GLN A 262 -12.42 24.02 -2.54
C GLN A 262 -11.77 23.60 -1.23
N ASN A 263 -12.32 24.09 -0.11
CA ASN A 263 -12.03 23.53 1.22
C ASN A 263 -12.96 22.37 1.51
N ILE A 264 -12.38 21.24 1.92
CA ILE A 264 -13.11 20.06 2.37
C ILE A 264 -12.94 19.95 3.89
N SER A 265 -14.03 19.83 4.64
CA SER A 265 -13.98 19.61 6.08
C SER A 265 -13.86 18.13 6.44
N ARG A 266 -13.31 17.83 7.62
CA ARG A 266 -13.27 16.46 8.17
C ARG A 266 -14.67 15.87 8.26
N ALA A 267 -15.63 16.63 8.78
CA ALA A 267 -17.03 16.20 8.88
C ALA A 267 -17.64 15.85 7.50
N ARG A 268 -17.26 16.57 6.43
CA ARG A 268 -17.69 16.23 5.07
C ARG A 268 -17.09 14.90 4.62
N PHE A 269 -15.80 14.68 4.86
CA PHE A 269 -15.14 13.41 4.54
C PHE A 269 -15.73 12.24 5.32
N GLU A 270 -15.93 12.40 6.64
CA GLU A 270 -16.57 11.39 7.50
C GLU A 270 -17.99 11.05 7.00
N ASN A 271 -18.75 12.05 6.54
CA ASN A 271 -20.06 11.81 5.94
C ASN A 271 -19.96 11.00 4.64
N ILE A 272 -19.01 11.33 3.75
CA ILE A 272 -18.77 10.60 2.48
C ILE A 272 -18.52 9.11 2.74
N ILE A 273 -17.74 8.78 3.77
CA ILE A 273 -17.33 7.40 4.07
C ILE A 273 -18.22 6.70 5.09
N SER A 274 -19.21 7.39 5.67
CA SER A 274 -20.00 6.93 6.82
C SER A 274 -20.65 5.56 6.62
N SER A 275 -21.24 5.33 5.44
CA SER A 275 -21.89 4.07 5.08
C SER A 275 -20.91 2.90 4.95
N LYS A 276 -19.61 3.17 4.75
CA LYS A 276 -18.57 2.15 4.59
C LYS A 276 -17.86 1.80 5.89
N ILE A 277 -17.86 2.69 6.89
CA ILE A 277 -17.20 2.46 8.19
C ILE A 277 -17.54 1.09 8.81
N PRO A 278 -18.80 0.59 8.78
CA PRO A 278 -19.10 -0.75 9.30
C PRO A 278 -18.26 -1.87 8.67
N ALA A 279 -18.00 -1.82 7.36
CA ALA A 279 -17.18 -2.82 6.68
C ALA A 279 -15.70 -2.79 7.11
N TYR A 280 -15.20 -1.64 7.57
CA TYR A 280 -13.85 -1.52 8.12
C TYR A 280 -13.78 -2.06 9.56
N ILE A 281 -14.86 -1.98 10.33
CA ILE A 281 -14.91 -2.51 11.70
C ILE A 281 -15.09 -4.05 11.71
N GLU A 282 -15.80 -4.57 10.71
CA GLU A 282 -16.18 -5.99 10.58
C GLU A 282 -15.02 -6.99 10.80
N PRO A 283 -13.80 -6.84 10.25
CA PRO A 283 -12.72 -7.80 10.48
C PRO A 283 -12.33 -7.93 11.95
N ALA A 284 -12.28 -6.81 12.69
CA ALA A 284 -11.98 -6.83 14.12
C ALA A 284 -13.11 -7.51 14.90
N GLN A 285 -14.37 -7.20 14.59
CA GLN A 285 -15.53 -7.83 15.23
C GLN A 285 -15.53 -9.34 15.05
N LYS A 286 -15.41 -9.82 13.82
CA LYS A 286 -15.40 -11.26 13.51
C LYS A 286 -14.25 -12.00 14.18
N VAL A 287 -13.06 -11.40 14.22
CA VAL A 287 -11.91 -12.01 14.91
C VAL A 287 -12.17 -12.13 16.41
N ILE A 288 -12.72 -11.09 17.05
CA ILE A 288 -13.08 -11.07 18.48
C ILE A 288 -14.18 -12.11 18.77
N GLU A 289 -15.25 -12.16 17.97
CA GLU A 289 -16.36 -13.10 18.14
C GLU A 289 -15.90 -14.56 18.03
N SER A 290 -14.89 -14.82 17.19
CA SER A 290 -14.33 -16.16 16.99
C SER A 290 -13.31 -16.60 18.06
N PHE A 291 -12.98 -15.72 19.01
CA PHE A 291 -11.94 -15.91 20.02
C PHE A 291 -12.53 -16.05 21.42
N ASP A 292 -12.26 -17.18 22.06
CA ASP A 292 -12.64 -17.43 23.45
C ASP A 292 -11.55 -16.92 24.39
N GLY A 293 -11.62 -15.63 24.72
CA GLY A 293 -10.69 -15.01 25.65
C GLY A 293 -10.81 -13.50 25.76
N ARG A 294 -10.22 -12.92 26.80
CA ARG A 294 -10.18 -11.47 27.01
C ARG A 294 -9.05 -10.86 26.17
N ILE A 295 -9.36 -9.81 25.42
CA ILE A 295 -8.35 -8.94 24.79
C ILE A 295 -7.79 -7.98 25.84
N ASN A 296 -6.46 -7.98 26.00
CA ASN A 296 -5.75 -7.14 26.96
C ASN A 296 -5.26 -5.84 26.32
N LYS A 297 -4.84 -5.89 25.05
CA LYS A 297 -4.29 -4.74 24.32
C LYS A 297 -4.80 -4.71 22.87
N ILE A 298 -4.86 -3.51 22.30
CA ILE A 298 -5.15 -3.28 20.89
C ILE A 298 -3.96 -2.51 20.29
N VAL A 299 -3.42 -3.02 19.18
CA VAL A 299 -2.35 -2.41 18.41
C VAL A 299 -2.91 -2.01 17.05
N LEU A 300 -2.76 -0.73 16.69
CA LEU A 300 -3.17 -0.20 15.39
C LEU A 300 -1.95 -0.06 14.49
N CYS A 301 -2.05 -0.57 13.25
CA CYS A 301 -0.96 -0.60 12.27
C CYS A 301 -1.38 -0.06 10.90
#